data_AF-A0AAV4HG24-F1
#
_entry.id   AF-A0AAV4HG24-F1
#
_cell.length_a   1.000
_cell.length_b   1.000
_cell.length_c   1.000
_cell.angle_alpha   90.00
_cell.angle_beta   90.00
_cell.angle_gamma   90.00
#
_symmetry.space_group_name_H-M   'P 1'
#
loop_
_entity.id
_entity.type
_entity.pdbx_description
1 polymer ?
#
loop_
_entity_poly.entity_id
_entity_poly.type
_entity_poly.pdbx_seq_one_letter_code
_entity_poly.pdbx_strand_id
1 'polypeptide(L)'
;MVPLTISFLVRFVYDLIPSNANLVRWGKKDDPTCFLCRGRKTTEHVLSSCKVALSQGQYTWGHNKVLQELASVISTAKGEFNPPSPSFNIFTTEGGAKTWCGRPNTASTLRKKECWTAAMVSADLPEPH
;
A
#
# COMPACT_ATOMS: atom_id res chain seq x y z
N MET A 1 -8.52 -11.38 -29.83
CA MET A 1 -7.27 -10.80 -29.29
C MET A 1 -7.00 -11.47 -27.95
N VAL A 2 -5.94 -12.27 -27.85
CA VAL A 2 -5.52 -12.82 -26.54
C VAL A 2 -5.11 -11.65 -25.65
N PRO A 3 -5.54 -11.59 -24.38
CA PRO A 3 -5.17 -10.48 -23.52
C PRO A 3 -3.64 -10.44 -23.38
N LEU A 4 -3.06 -9.29 -23.73
CA LEU A 4 -1.61 -9.04 -23.72
C LEU A 4 -0.97 -9.34 -22.36
N THR A 5 -1.78 -9.34 -21.30
CA THR A 5 -1.40 -9.60 -19.90
C THR A 5 -0.77 -10.97 -19.70
N ILE A 6 -1.33 -12.05 -20.25
CA ILE A 6 -0.80 -13.42 -20.06
C ILE A 6 0.55 -13.55 -20.76
N SER A 7 0.66 -13.03 -21.97
CA SER A 7 1.92 -13.09 -22.73
C SER A 7 3.04 -12.31 -22.07
N PHE A 8 2.71 -11.19 -21.41
CA PHE A 8 3.66 -10.42 -20.62
C PHE A 8 4.08 -11.19 -19.38
N LEU A 9 3.13 -11.74 -18.63
CA LEU A 9 3.42 -12.48 -17.39
C LEU A 9 4.32 -13.69 -17.65
N VAL A 10 4.01 -14.50 -18.68
CA VAL A 10 4.84 -15.65 -19.05
C VAL A 10 6.27 -15.20 -19.37
N ARG A 11 6.42 -14.17 -20.21
CA ARG A 11 7.75 -13.64 -20.55
C ARG A 11 8.46 -13.03 -19.35
N PHE A 12 7.74 -12.44 -18.41
CA PHE A 12 8.32 -11.92 -17.18
C PHE A 12 8.85 -13.06 -16.30
N VAL A 13 8.03 -14.06 -16.02
CA VAL A 13 8.39 -15.20 -15.15
C VAL A 13 9.60 -15.95 -15.69
N TYR A 14 9.72 -16.09 -17.01
CA TYR A 14 10.85 -16.75 -17.65
C TYR A 14 11.99 -15.81 -18.06
N ASP A 15 11.97 -14.55 -17.60
CA ASP A 15 13.00 -13.54 -17.94
C ASP A 15 13.25 -13.39 -19.45
N LEU A 16 12.20 -13.48 -20.25
CA LEU A 16 12.21 -13.31 -21.70
C LEU A 16 11.87 -11.87 -22.13
N ILE A 17 11.67 -10.95 -21.17
CA ILE A 17 11.42 -9.54 -21.47
C ILE A 17 12.70 -8.89 -22.01
N PRO A 18 12.62 -7.96 -22.98
CA PRO A 18 13.76 -7.19 -23.46
C PRO A 18 14.32 -6.24 -22.39
N SER A 19 15.13 -6.77 -21.47
CA SER A 19 15.99 -6.03 -20.56
C SER A 19 17.39 -5.86 -21.18
N ASN A 20 18.21 -4.87 -20.77
CA ASN A 20 19.55 -4.75 -21.36
C ASN A 20 20.40 -6.00 -21.07
N ALA A 21 20.22 -6.62 -19.90
CA ALA A 21 20.89 -7.88 -19.59
C ALA A 21 20.50 -9.02 -20.56
N ASN A 22 19.22 -9.10 -20.93
CA ASN A 22 18.74 -10.10 -21.89
C ASN A 22 19.15 -9.76 -23.33
N LEU A 23 19.16 -8.48 -23.70
CA LEU A 23 19.64 -8.04 -25.01
C LEU A 23 21.12 -8.41 -25.21
N VAL A 24 21.93 -8.31 -24.15
CA VAL A 24 23.33 -8.77 -24.18
C VAL A 24 23.41 -10.29 -24.30
N ARG A 25 22.58 -11.02 -23.56
CA ARG A 25 22.49 -12.48 -23.68
C ARG A 25 22.10 -12.94 -25.08
N TRP A 26 21.29 -12.15 -25.79
CA TRP A 26 20.88 -12.43 -27.17
C TRP A 26 21.84 -11.88 -28.23
N GLY A 27 22.97 -11.29 -27.84
CA GLY A 27 23.95 -10.70 -28.77
C GLY A 27 23.41 -9.49 -29.54
N LYS A 28 22.39 -8.80 -29.01
CA LYS A 28 21.79 -7.59 -29.63
C LYS A 28 22.37 -6.29 -29.08
N LYS A 29 23.09 -6.34 -27.97
CA LYS A 29 23.69 -5.18 -27.29
C LYS A 29 24.94 -5.61 -26.55
N ASP A 30 25.92 -4.72 -26.44
CA ASP A 30 27.19 -5.03 -25.77
C ASP A 30 27.11 -4.79 -24.25
N ASP A 31 26.41 -3.73 -23.82
CA ASP A 31 26.37 -3.31 -22.42
C ASP A 31 25.05 -3.65 -21.70
N PRO A 32 25.10 -4.37 -20.55
CA PRO A 32 23.92 -4.70 -19.75
C PRO A 32 23.53 -3.60 -18.75
N THR A 33 24.15 -2.42 -18.81
CA THR A 33 24.01 -1.37 -17.80
C THR A 33 22.71 -0.58 -17.94
N CYS A 34 22.20 -0.09 -16.82
CA CYS A 34 21.07 0.82 -16.75
C CYS A 34 21.53 2.26 -17.01
N PHE A 35 20.79 3.01 -17.83
CA PHE A 35 21.12 4.41 -18.12
C PHE A 35 20.96 5.35 -16.93
N LEU A 36 20.10 5.00 -15.96
CA LEU A 36 19.81 5.84 -14.80
C LEU A 36 20.79 5.55 -13.65
N CYS A 37 20.87 4.30 -13.21
CA CYS A 37 21.65 3.93 -12.02
C CYS A 37 23.01 3.29 -12.32
N ARG A 38 23.36 3.10 -13.60
CA ARG A 38 24.57 2.42 -14.09
C ARG A 38 24.78 0.97 -13.62
N GLY A 39 23.86 0.42 -12.83
CA GLY A 39 23.84 -0.98 -12.41
C GLY A 39 23.39 -1.93 -13.53
N ARG A 40 23.44 -3.25 -13.27
CA ARG A 40 22.97 -4.26 -14.23
C ARG A 40 21.44 -4.18 -14.39
N LYS A 41 20.95 -3.99 -15.62
CA LYS A 41 19.52 -3.88 -15.93
C LYS A 41 18.93 -5.24 -16.27
N THR A 42 18.59 -6.00 -15.23
CA THR A 42 17.77 -7.22 -15.30
C THR A 42 16.29 -6.87 -15.53
N THR A 43 15.45 -7.87 -15.72
CA THR A 43 13.98 -7.72 -15.81
C THR A 43 13.38 -7.10 -14.54
N GLU A 44 13.76 -7.62 -13.37
CA GLU A 44 13.39 -7.08 -12.06
C GLU A 44 13.81 -5.62 -11.89
N HIS A 45 15.02 -5.28 -12.37
CA HIS A 45 15.53 -3.91 -12.34
C HIS A 45 14.63 -2.92 -13.07
N VAL A 46 14.07 -3.31 -14.22
CA VAL A 46 13.19 -2.44 -15.00
C VAL A 46 11.85 -2.24 -14.30
N LEU A 47 11.31 -3.30 -13.70
CA LEU A 47 9.95 -3.31 -13.19
C LEU A 47 9.83 -2.77 -11.76
N SER A 48 10.85 -2.95 -10.91
CA SER A 48 10.72 -2.59 -9.49
C SER A 48 12.00 -2.13 -8.78
N SER A 49 13.21 -2.53 -9.23
CA SER A 49 14.43 -2.37 -8.41
C SER A 49 15.43 -1.28 -8.86
N CYS A 50 15.05 -0.40 -9.79
CA CYS A 50 15.90 0.76 -10.11
C CYS A 50 15.87 1.83 -9.01
N LYS A 51 16.95 1.92 -8.23
CA LYS A 51 17.11 2.89 -7.11
C LYS A 51 16.86 4.34 -7.52
N VAL A 52 17.35 4.74 -8.70
CA VAL A 52 17.21 6.12 -9.20
C VAL A 52 15.77 6.41 -9.64
N ALA A 53 15.13 5.47 -10.34
CA ALA A 53 13.72 5.60 -10.72
C ALA A 53 12.81 5.61 -9.48
N LEU A 54 13.17 4.82 -8.46
CA LEU A 54 12.49 4.80 -7.16
C LEU A 54 12.63 6.14 -6.43
N SER A 55 13.85 6.69 -6.32
CA SER A 55 14.07 7.99 -5.67
C SER A 55 13.40 9.16 -6.41
N GLN A 56 13.29 9.05 -7.73
CA GLN A 56 12.57 10.04 -8.56
C GLN A 56 11.05 9.90 -8.49
N GLY A 57 10.53 8.86 -7.82
CA GLY A 57 9.09 8.64 -7.70
C GLY A 57 8.42 8.21 -9.01
N GLN A 58 9.15 7.66 -9.97
CA GLN A 58 8.57 7.24 -11.26
C GLN A 58 7.52 6.14 -11.10
N TYR A 59 7.65 5.30 -10.06
CA TYR A 59 6.70 4.24 -9.75
C TYR A 59 5.48 4.71 -8.96
N THR A 60 5.52 5.91 -8.39
CA THR A 60 4.50 6.43 -7.47
C THR A 60 3.13 6.55 -8.14
N TRP A 61 3.08 7.06 -9.38
CA TRP A 61 1.81 7.24 -10.07
C TRP A 61 1.11 5.90 -10.34
N GLY A 62 1.85 4.92 -10.88
CA GLY A 62 1.30 3.59 -11.18
C GLY A 62 0.85 2.85 -9.92
N HIS A 63 1.67 2.89 -8.86
CA HIS A 63 1.33 2.26 -7.59
C HIS A 63 0.12 2.92 -6.93
N ASN A 64 0.07 4.25 -6.90
CA ASN A 64 -1.08 4.98 -6.36
C ASN A 64 -2.36 4.65 -7.13
N LYS A 65 -2.27 4.51 -8.46
CA LYS A 65 -3.42 4.16 -9.29
C LYS A 65 -3.94 2.76 -8.96
N VAL A 66 -3.07 1.76 -8.83
CA VAL A 66 -3.46 0.40 -8.43
C VAL A 66 -4.08 0.40 -7.02
N LEU A 67 -3.48 1.11 -6.07
CA LEU A 67 -4.01 1.23 -4.71
C LEU A 67 -5.40 1.90 -4.68
N GLN A 68 -5.63 2.90 -5.54
CA GLN A 68 -6.94 3.55 -5.68
C GLN A 68 -8.00 2.58 -6.22
N GLU A 69 -7.67 1.77 -7.22
CA GLU A 69 -8.62 0.78 -7.76
C GLU A 69 -8.89 -0.35 -6.74
N LEU A 70 -7.89 -0.78 -5.97
CA LEU A 70 -8.13 -1.74 -4.89
C LEU A 70 -9.01 -1.15 -3.78
N ALA A 71 -8.77 0.11 -3.42
CA ALA A 71 -9.58 0.81 -2.43
C ALA A 71 -11.03 1.00 -2.89
N SER A 72 -11.27 1.26 -4.19
CA SER A 72 -12.61 1.39 -4.75
C SER A 72 -13.38 0.07 -4.65
N VAL A 73 -12.76 -1.04 -5.07
CA VAL A 73 -13.35 -2.39 -5.00
C VAL A 73 -13.71 -2.77 -3.56
N ILE A 74 -12.79 -2.54 -2.61
CA ILE A 74 -13.01 -2.84 -1.19
C ILE A 74 -14.14 -1.96 -0.61
N SER A 75 -14.21 -0.70 -1.01
CA SER A 75 -15.25 0.23 -0.52
C SER A 75 -16.64 -0.16 -1.02
N THR A 76 -16.75 -0.59 -2.28
CA THR A 76 -18.00 -1.13 -2.84
C THR A 76 -18.45 -2.38 -2.08
N ALA A 77 -17.54 -3.34 -1.87
CA ALA A 77 -17.82 -4.55 -1.11
C ALA A 77 -18.26 -4.25 0.34
N LYS A 78 -17.69 -3.20 0.96
CA LYS A 78 -18.10 -2.72 2.29
C LYS A 78 -19.47 -2.06 2.31
N GLY A 79 -19.85 -1.34 1.24
CA GLY A 79 -21.17 -0.72 1.11
C GLY A 79 -22.30 -1.74 0.92
N GLU A 80 -21.99 -2.89 0.32
CA GLU A 80 -22.91 -4.03 0.18
C GLU A 80 -23.05 -4.83 1.49
N PHE A 81 -22.00 -4.86 2.32
CA PHE A 81 -22.04 -5.42 3.66
C PHE A 81 -22.56 -4.38 4.66
N ASN A 82 -23.83 -4.00 4.55
CA ASN A 82 -24.54 -3.54 5.75
C ASN A 82 -24.69 -4.78 6.62
N PRO A 83 -23.96 -4.94 7.76
CA PRO A 83 -24.39 -5.94 8.72
C PRO A 83 -25.86 -5.61 9.02
N PRO A 84 -26.77 -6.61 9.08
CA PRO A 84 -28.10 -6.34 9.59
C PRO A 84 -27.90 -5.59 10.90
N SER A 85 -28.58 -4.45 11.05
CA SER A 85 -28.52 -3.63 12.27
C SER A 85 -28.45 -4.58 13.46
N PRO A 86 -27.44 -4.49 14.34
CA PRO A 86 -27.35 -5.44 15.42
C PRO A 86 -28.66 -5.30 16.20
N SER A 87 -29.54 -6.30 16.09
CA SER A 87 -30.66 -6.44 16.99
C SER A 87 -30.00 -6.62 18.34
N PHE A 88 -29.92 -5.50 19.06
CA PHE A 88 -29.23 -5.41 20.32
C PHE A 88 -30.08 -6.22 21.31
N ASN A 89 -29.84 -7.53 21.37
CA ASN A 89 -30.29 -8.31 22.50
C ASN A 89 -29.40 -7.89 23.66
N ILE A 90 -29.88 -6.88 24.41
CA ILE A 90 -29.30 -6.44 25.66
C ILE A 90 -29.33 -7.65 26.60
N PHE A 91 -28.18 -8.29 26.76
CA PHE A 91 -27.96 -9.19 27.88
C PHE A 91 -27.59 -8.33 29.09
N THR A 92 -28.53 -8.15 30.00
CA THR A 92 -28.30 -7.45 31.26
C THR A 92 -27.50 -8.37 32.18
N THR A 93 -26.19 -8.16 32.27
CA THR A 93 -25.41 -8.65 33.41
C THR A 93 -25.42 -7.61 34.50
N GLU A 94 -25.87 -8.00 35.68
CA GLU A 94 -25.82 -7.21 36.91
C GLU A 94 -24.37 -6.93 37.32
N GLY A 95 -23.97 -5.66 37.26
CA GLY A 95 -22.73 -5.15 37.85
C GLY A 95 -21.59 -4.87 36.87
N GLY A 96 -21.26 -3.59 36.70
CA GLY A 96 -19.94 -3.14 36.23
C GLY A 96 -19.96 -2.34 34.91
N ALA A 97 -19.88 -1.02 35.05
CA ALA A 97 -19.90 -0.05 33.96
C ALA A 97 -18.73 -0.20 32.96
N LYS A 98 -19.06 -0.10 31.66
CA LYS A 98 -18.18 0.52 30.65
C LYS A 98 -19.03 1.26 29.62
N THR A 99 -19.11 2.57 29.77
CA THR A 99 -19.71 3.45 28.75
C THR A 99 -18.72 3.54 27.60
N TRP A 100 -18.90 2.74 26.56
CA TRP A 100 -18.23 3.01 25.29
C TRP A 100 -18.93 4.20 24.64
N CYS A 101 -18.22 5.32 24.54
CA CYS A 101 -18.69 6.51 23.86
C CYS A 101 -18.89 6.17 22.37
N GLY A 102 -20.13 5.88 21.99
CA GLY A 102 -20.54 5.86 20.59
C GLY A 102 -20.28 7.22 19.95
N ARG A 103 -19.67 7.22 18.77
CA ARG A 103 -19.46 8.42 17.96
C ARG A 103 -20.82 9.07 17.66
N PRO A 104 -21.10 10.32 18.07
CA PRO A 104 -22.35 10.96 17.68
C PRO A 104 -22.27 11.30 16.19
N ASN A 105 -23.23 10.82 15.43
CA ASN A 105 -23.45 11.24 14.07
C ASN A 105 -24.60 12.25 14.07
N THR A 106 -24.30 13.54 14.07
CA THR A 106 -25.18 14.58 13.52
C THR A 106 -24.45 15.90 13.38
N ALA A 107 -24.70 16.56 12.25
CA ALA A 107 -24.19 17.87 11.90
C ALA A 107 -24.75 18.95 12.83
N SER A 108 -23.87 19.77 13.42
CA SER A 108 -24.09 21.20 13.59
C SER A 108 -22.77 21.92 13.92
N THR A 109 -22.61 23.08 13.31
CA THR A 109 -21.46 23.98 13.39
C THR A 109 -21.25 24.52 14.80
N LEU A 110 -20.10 24.29 15.44
CA LEU A 110 -19.32 25.27 16.23
C LEU A 110 -18.20 24.58 17.06
N ARG A 111 -16.97 25.06 16.84
CA ARG A 111 -15.77 24.95 17.68
C ARG A 111 -15.46 23.59 18.33
N LYS A 112 -14.39 22.96 17.83
CA LYS A 112 -13.26 22.61 18.71
C LYS A 112 -11.97 22.52 17.92
N LYS A 113 -11.15 23.56 18.11
CA LYS A 113 -9.71 23.47 17.93
C LYS A 113 -9.19 22.51 19.02
N GLU A 114 -8.13 21.79 18.67
CA GLU A 114 -7.18 21.14 19.59
C GLU A 114 -7.55 19.74 20.13
N CYS A 115 -6.98 18.72 19.49
CA CYS A 115 -6.46 17.55 20.20
C CYS A 115 -5.37 16.88 19.33
N TRP A 116 -4.26 17.58 19.15
CA TRP A 116 -2.99 16.98 18.76
C TRP A 116 -1.95 17.60 19.68
N THR A 117 -1.71 16.99 20.84
CA THR A 117 -0.51 17.18 21.67
C THR A 117 -0.67 16.35 22.95
N ALA A 118 -0.32 15.06 22.88
CA ALA A 118 0.16 14.28 24.04
C ALA A 118 0.63 12.91 23.57
N ALA A 119 1.77 12.85 22.89
CA ALA A 119 2.52 11.60 22.71
C ALA A 119 4.02 11.86 22.49
N MET A 120 4.61 12.77 23.26
CA MET A 120 6.07 12.83 23.44
C MET A 120 6.36 13.39 24.83
N VAL A 121 6.87 12.54 25.74
CA VAL A 121 7.94 12.83 26.72
C VAL A 121 8.00 11.70 27.78
N SER A 122 9.17 11.05 27.79
CA SER A 122 9.88 10.35 28.88
C SER A 122 9.25 9.13 29.56
N ALA A 123 9.80 7.96 29.22
CA ALA A 123 9.92 6.84 30.15
C ALA A 123 11.36 6.87 30.72
N ASP A 124 11.47 7.19 32.01
CA ASP A 124 12.69 7.02 32.80
C ASP A 124 12.98 5.52 33.01
N LEU A 125 14.25 5.17 32.85
CA LEU A 125 14.83 3.85 33.08
C LEU A 125 15.42 3.82 34.51
N PRO A 126 15.13 2.84 35.39
CA PRO A 126 15.88 2.71 36.64
C PRO A 126 17.10 1.79 36.45
N GLU A 127 18.28 2.27 36.87
CA GLU A 127 19.49 1.45 37.01
C GLU A 127 19.46 0.60 38.29
N PRO A 128 20.04 -0.61 38.28
CA PRO A 128 20.30 -1.37 39.51
C PRO A 128 21.70 -1.11 40.08
N HIS A 129 21.76 -1.04 41.41
CA HIS A 129 22.95 -0.99 42.27
C HIS A 129 23.82 -2.25 42.19
#